data_AF-A0A960CAD5-F1
#
_entry.id   AF-A0A960CAD5-F1
#
_cell.length_a   1.000
_cell.length_b   1.000
_cell.length_c   1.000
_cell.angle_alpha   90.00
_cell.angle_beta   90.00
_cell.angle_gamma   90.00
#
_symmetry.space_group_name_H-M   'P 1'
#
loop_
_entity.id
_entity.type
_entity.pdbx_description
1 polymer ?
#
loop_
_entity_poly.entity_id
_entity_poly.type
_entity_poly.pdbx_seq_one_letter_code
_entity_poly.pdbx_strand_id
1 'polypeptide(L)'
;MSLSRLQAQIDDLRAQAASIQMRSTRTSDSLANDATLSDVGRQAKRDAESDRTRDQLRGLRKKETELIDAKKQTLEKQLFGLSTVTSSDPGQVLLYRDAQDRAARLTQSDEAAQVFAAALRSDDKILAAAVLGRALDAGWNSIIDEYVNHNPSAGEDLRDLAELRRYQSFEATIAYAWGA
;
A
#
# COMPACT_ATOMS: atom_id res chain seq x y z
N MET A 1 -13.24 -3.95 -5.11
CA MET A 1 -12.39 -4.24 -6.29
C MET A 1 -11.60 -5.51 -5.99
N SER A 2 -11.50 -6.46 -6.92
CA SER A 2 -10.64 -7.64 -6.75
C SER A 2 -9.16 -7.28 -6.86
N LEU A 3 -8.28 -8.06 -6.24
CA LEU A 3 -6.83 -7.85 -6.36
C LEU A 3 -6.35 -8.02 -7.81
N SER A 4 -6.93 -8.96 -8.56
CA SER A 4 -6.66 -9.12 -10.00
C SER A 4 -6.94 -7.87 -10.83
N ARG A 5 -8.01 -7.12 -10.49
CA ARG A 5 -8.35 -5.89 -11.20
C ARG A 5 -7.43 -4.75 -10.81
N LEU A 6 -7.02 -4.67 -9.55
CA LEU A 6 -5.98 -3.72 -9.11
C LEU A 6 -4.66 -3.99 -9.83
N GLN A 7 -4.25 -5.26 -9.91
CA GLN A 7 -3.02 -5.66 -10.59
C GLN A 7 -3.02 -5.21 -12.06
N ALA A 8 -4.12 -5.45 -12.77
CA ALA A 8 -4.24 -5.01 -14.16
C ALA A 8 -4.16 -3.47 -14.30
N GLN A 9 -4.70 -2.70 -13.35
CA GLN A 9 -4.59 -1.24 -13.36
C GLN A 9 -3.17 -0.76 -13.08
N ILE A 10 -2.47 -1.40 -12.14
CA ILE A 10 -1.06 -1.11 -11.85
C ILE A 10 -0.19 -1.41 -13.08
N ASP A 11 -0.40 -2.54 -13.73
CA ASP A 11 0.35 -2.93 -14.92
C ASP A 11 0.12 -1.95 -16.09
N ASP A 12 -1.10 -1.45 -16.26
CA ASP A 12 -1.42 -0.41 -17.24
C ASP A 12 -0.70 0.93 -16.92
N LEU A 13 -0.71 1.38 -15.66
CA LEU A 13 0.02 2.59 -15.24
C LEU A 13 1.53 2.46 -15.51
N ARG A 14 2.09 1.28 -15.25
CA ARG A 14 3.51 0.99 -15.51
C ARG A 14 3.83 0.93 -17.00
N ALA A 15 2.95 0.34 -17.81
CA ALA A 15 3.06 0.36 -19.27
C ALA A 15 3.01 1.79 -19.82
N GLN A 16 2.12 2.64 -19.29
CA GLN A 16 2.07 4.06 -19.62
C GLN A 16 3.38 4.77 -19.26
N ALA A 17 3.92 4.53 -18.06
CA ALA A 17 5.20 5.10 -17.63
C ALA A 17 6.36 4.68 -18.55
N ALA A 18 6.44 3.40 -18.92
CA ALA A 18 7.43 2.90 -19.87
C ALA A 18 7.29 3.57 -21.25
N SER A 19 6.06 3.79 -21.72
CA SER A 19 5.80 4.48 -22.99
C SER A 19 6.26 5.95 -22.99
N ILE A 20 6.07 6.64 -21.85
CA ILE A 20 6.52 8.02 -21.64
C ILE A 20 8.04 8.08 -21.67
N GLN A 21 8.72 7.17 -20.98
CA GLN A 21 10.18 7.09 -20.98
C GLN A 21 10.74 6.84 -22.38
N MET A 22 10.21 5.85 -23.10
CA MET A 22 10.63 5.58 -24.49
C MET A 22 10.45 6.81 -25.39
N ARG A 23 9.35 7.55 -25.22
CA ARG A 23 9.12 8.79 -25.97
C ARG A 23 10.13 9.86 -25.59
N SER A 24 10.36 10.07 -24.30
CA SER A 24 11.30 11.06 -23.77
C SER A 24 12.73 10.81 -24.25
N THR A 25 13.19 9.55 -24.30
CA THR A 25 14.48 9.18 -24.90
C THR A 25 14.54 9.55 -26.38
N ARG A 26 13.53 9.19 -27.18
CA ARG A 26 13.49 9.55 -28.61
C ARG A 26 13.45 11.06 -28.83
N THR A 27 12.70 11.79 -28.00
CA THR A 27 12.67 13.26 -28.04
C THR A 27 14.05 13.82 -27.73
N SER A 28 14.71 13.32 -26.69
CA SER A 28 16.05 13.75 -26.28
C SER A 28 17.09 13.51 -27.36
N ASP A 29 17.05 12.36 -28.04
CA ASP A 29 17.92 12.04 -29.17
C ASP A 29 17.65 12.97 -30.36
N SER A 30 16.37 13.26 -30.65
CA SER A 30 15.99 14.19 -31.71
C SER A 30 16.48 15.61 -31.41
N LEU A 31 16.32 16.06 -30.16
CA LEU A 31 16.84 17.34 -29.70
C LEU A 31 18.37 17.38 -29.72
N ALA A 32 19.06 16.27 -29.46
CA ALA A 32 20.52 16.22 -29.56
C ALA A 32 21.03 16.39 -30.99
N ASN A 33 20.29 15.88 -31.98
CA ASN A 33 20.69 15.88 -33.38
C ASN A 33 20.10 17.05 -34.21
N ASP A 34 19.30 17.93 -33.60
CA ASP A 34 18.67 19.06 -34.30
C ASP A 34 19.68 20.17 -34.63
N ALA A 35 20.07 20.27 -35.90
CA ALA A 35 21.04 21.27 -36.38
C ALA A 35 20.51 22.71 -36.35
N THR A 36 19.21 22.93 -36.14
CA THR A 36 18.59 24.26 -36.11
C THR A 36 18.66 24.93 -34.73
N LEU A 37 19.10 24.20 -33.70
CA LEU A 37 19.19 24.70 -32.33
C LEU A 37 20.61 25.13 -31.96
N SER A 38 20.72 26.29 -31.31
CA SER A 38 21.92 26.64 -30.55
C SER A 38 22.07 25.75 -29.32
N ASP A 39 23.27 25.67 -28.75
CA ASP A 39 23.51 24.86 -27.55
C ASP A 39 22.61 25.27 -26.37
N VAL A 40 22.41 26.58 -26.19
CA VAL A 40 21.50 27.13 -25.17
C VAL A 40 20.05 26.73 -25.45
N GLY A 41 19.60 26.84 -26.70
CA GLY A 41 18.23 26.44 -27.09
C GLY A 41 17.99 24.95 -26.96
N ARG A 42 19.02 24.14 -27.24
CA ARG A 42 19.01 22.68 -27.07
C ARG A 42 18.88 22.30 -25.60
N GLN A 43 19.67 22.95 -24.74
CA GLN A 43 19.60 22.73 -23.30
C GLN A 43 18.23 23.11 -22.75
N ALA A 44 17.72 24.31 -23.07
CA ALA A 44 16.40 24.75 -22.60
C ALA A 44 15.26 23.81 -23.03
N LYS A 45 15.30 23.28 -24.26
CA LYS A 45 14.31 22.29 -24.71
C LYS A 45 14.43 20.94 -24.00
N ARG A 46 15.66 20.49 -23.71
CA ARG A 46 15.88 19.25 -22.93
C ARG A 46 15.37 19.40 -21.51
N ASP A 47 15.63 20.54 -20.87
CA ASP A 47 15.16 20.83 -19.51
C ASP A 47 13.63 20.82 -19.47
N ALA A 48 12.97 21.52 -20.41
CA ALA A 48 11.52 21.52 -20.52
C ALA A 48 10.90 20.13 -20.76
N GLU A 49 11.51 19.30 -21.62
CA GLU A 49 11.05 17.92 -21.85
C GLU A 49 11.27 17.04 -20.62
N SER A 50 12.39 17.23 -19.92
CA SER A 50 12.71 16.51 -18.70
C SER A 50 11.71 16.83 -17.59
N ASP A 51 11.39 18.11 -17.38
CA ASP A 51 10.42 18.55 -16.39
C ASP A 51 9.03 18.03 -16.70
N ARG A 52 8.59 18.12 -17.96
CA ARG A 52 7.32 17.52 -18.40
C ARG A 52 7.27 16.01 -18.14
N THR A 53 8.34 15.30 -18.48
CA THR A 53 8.44 13.85 -18.28
C THR A 53 8.35 13.51 -16.80
N ARG A 54 9.07 14.25 -15.94
CA ARG A 54 9.04 14.09 -14.48
C ARG A 54 7.63 14.29 -13.93
N ASP A 55 6.94 15.34 -14.33
CA ASP A 55 5.58 15.63 -13.87
C ASP A 55 4.59 14.53 -14.26
N GLN A 56 4.68 14.03 -15.49
CA GLN A 56 3.84 12.93 -15.96
C GLN A 56 4.10 11.64 -15.18
N LEU A 57 5.37 11.28 -14.97
CA LEU A 57 5.74 10.10 -14.20
C LEU A 57 5.33 10.22 -12.73
N ARG A 58 5.50 11.40 -12.13
CA ARG A 58 5.02 11.68 -10.77
C ARG A 58 3.51 11.53 -10.66
N GLY A 59 2.77 12.00 -11.65
CA GLY A 59 1.32 11.84 -11.71
C GLY A 59 0.87 10.37 -11.79
N LEU A 60 1.56 9.55 -12.59
CA LEU A 60 1.27 8.11 -12.67
C LEU A 60 1.61 7.37 -11.37
N ARG A 61 2.76 7.67 -10.77
CA ARG A 61 3.16 7.12 -9.46
C ARG A 61 2.13 7.44 -8.39
N LYS A 62 1.71 8.70 -8.28
CA LYS A 62 0.69 9.11 -7.32
C LYS A 62 -0.60 8.29 -7.47
N LYS A 63 -1.04 8.04 -8.71
CA LYS A 63 -2.22 7.20 -8.98
C LYS A 63 -2.02 5.75 -8.56
N GLU A 64 -0.84 5.18 -8.81
CA GLU A 64 -0.49 3.82 -8.37
C GLU A 64 -0.56 3.72 -6.84
N THR A 65 0.07 4.65 -6.12
CA THR A 65 0.01 4.72 -4.65
C THR A 65 -1.43 4.88 -4.15
N GLU A 66 -2.22 5.79 -4.72
CA GLU A 66 -3.63 6.00 -4.34
C GLU A 66 -4.48 4.74 -4.52
N LEU A 67 -4.27 3.97 -5.60
CA LEU A 67 -4.99 2.71 -5.85
C LEU A 67 -4.60 1.62 -4.83
N ILE A 68 -3.31 1.49 -4.53
CA ILE A 68 -2.80 0.54 -3.54
C ILE A 68 -3.37 0.87 -2.16
N ASP A 69 -3.27 2.14 -1.74
CA ASP A 69 -3.73 2.59 -0.43
C ASP A 69 -5.26 2.44 -0.27
N ALA A 70 -6.03 2.74 -1.32
CA ALA A 70 -7.49 2.56 -1.29
C ALA A 70 -7.88 1.09 -1.13
N LYS A 71 -7.20 0.16 -1.83
CA LYS A 71 -7.46 -1.28 -1.68
C LYS A 71 -7.00 -1.78 -0.31
N LYS A 72 -5.84 -1.34 0.17
CA LYS A 72 -5.34 -1.64 1.52
C LYS A 72 -6.35 -1.21 2.58
N GLN A 73 -6.81 0.04 2.54
CA GLN A 73 -7.82 0.56 3.46
C GLN A 73 -9.13 -0.23 3.41
N THR A 74 -9.54 -0.68 2.22
CA THR A 74 -10.74 -1.51 2.06
C THR A 74 -10.58 -2.86 2.77
N LEU A 75 -9.46 -3.55 2.55
CA LEU A 75 -9.16 -4.83 3.20
C LEU A 75 -9.01 -4.68 4.72
N GLU A 76 -8.29 -3.65 5.16
CA GLU A 76 -8.14 -3.34 6.58
C GLU A 76 -9.49 -3.05 7.25
N LYS A 77 -10.39 -2.35 6.56
CA LYS A 77 -11.75 -2.14 7.06
C LYS A 77 -12.57 -3.43 7.12
N GLN A 78 -12.36 -4.35 6.19
CA GLN A 78 -13.05 -5.65 6.19
C GLN A 78 -12.52 -6.57 7.29
N LEU A 79 -11.21 -6.56 7.53
CA LEU A 79 -10.53 -7.42 8.51
C LEU A 79 -10.58 -6.86 9.95
N PHE A 80 -10.42 -5.55 10.11
CA PHE A 80 -10.23 -4.88 11.41
C PHE A 80 -11.30 -3.84 11.73
N GLY A 81 -12.07 -3.40 10.75
CA GLY A 81 -13.05 -2.34 10.95
C GLY A 81 -14.25 -2.80 11.76
N LEU A 82 -14.84 -1.87 12.53
CA LEU A 82 -16.19 -2.04 13.02
C LEU A 82 -17.14 -2.15 11.82
N SER A 83 -17.89 -3.25 11.74
CA SER A 83 -19.03 -3.36 10.82
C SER A 83 -19.93 -2.14 10.97
N THR A 84 -20.54 -1.70 9.87
CA THR A 84 -21.53 -0.60 9.88
C THR A 84 -22.71 -0.88 10.83
N VAL A 85 -22.98 -2.16 11.13
CA VAL A 85 -24.01 -2.59 12.08
C VAL A 85 -23.56 -2.46 13.54
N THR A 86 -22.26 -2.55 13.85
CA THR A 86 -21.71 -2.40 15.21
C THR A 86 -21.29 -0.95 15.53
N SER A 87 -21.10 -0.12 14.51
CA SER A 87 -20.74 1.30 14.63
C SER A 87 -21.81 2.20 15.28
N SER A 88 -23.07 1.76 15.38
CA SER A 88 -24.15 2.56 15.96
C SER A 88 -24.25 2.47 17.48
N ASP A 89 -23.51 1.55 18.12
CA ASP A 89 -23.43 1.44 19.57
C ASP A 89 -22.19 2.19 20.10
N PRO A 90 -22.36 3.29 20.86
CA PRO A 90 -21.24 4.02 21.45
C PRO A 90 -20.33 3.15 22.33
N GLY A 91 -20.86 2.10 22.96
CA GLY A 91 -20.08 1.17 23.78
C GLY A 91 -19.06 0.39 22.95
N GLN A 92 -19.45 -0.07 21.75
CA GLN A 92 -18.56 -0.78 20.84
C GLN A 92 -17.45 0.12 20.28
N VAL A 93 -17.75 1.40 20.06
CA VAL A 93 -16.74 2.38 19.63
C VAL A 93 -15.67 2.59 20.71
N LEU A 94 -16.08 2.66 21.97
CA LEU A 94 -15.15 2.77 23.10
C LEU A 94 -14.30 1.50 23.27
N LEU A 95 -14.91 0.32 23.19
CA LEU A 95 -14.19 -0.96 23.24
C LEU A 95 -13.20 -1.10 22.08
N TYR A 96 -13.58 -0.67 20.89
CA TYR A 96 -12.69 -0.63 19.73
C TYR A 96 -11.48 0.26 19.97
N ARG A 97 -11.70 1.48 20.49
CA ARG A 97 -10.60 2.38 20.81
C ARG A 97 -9.68 1.81 21.89
N ASP A 98 -10.24 1.24 22.96
CA ASP A 98 -9.45 0.60 24.02
C ASP A 98 -8.61 -0.56 23.47
N ALA A 99 -9.19 -1.41 22.63
CA ALA A 99 -8.49 -2.51 21.99
C ALA A 99 -7.33 -2.00 21.10
N GLN A 100 -7.54 -0.95 20.32
CA GLN A 100 -6.48 -0.33 19.51
C GLN A 100 -5.36 0.25 20.38
N ASP A 101 -5.71 0.98 21.44
CA ASP A 101 -4.75 1.57 22.38
C ASP A 101 -3.93 0.47 23.10
N ARG A 102 -4.56 -0.66 23.43
CA ARG A 102 -3.91 -1.83 24.04
C ARG A 102 -2.98 -2.53 23.05
N ALA A 103 -3.44 -2.78 21.83
CA ALA A 103 -2.63 -3.41 20.80
C ALA A 103 -1.40 -2.57 20.41
N ALA A 104 -1.55 -1.24 20.35
CA ALA A 104 -0.45 -0.32 20.03
C ALA A 104 0.71 -0.37 21.05
N ARG A 105 0.43 -0.75 22.31
CA ARG A 105 1.45 -0.89 23.36
C ARG A 105 2.24 -2.19 23.27
N LEU A 106 1.77 -3.16 22.49
CA LEU A 106 2.48 -4.41 22.30
C LEU A 106 3.73 -4.16 21.46
N THR A 107 4.89 -4.56 22.01
CA THR A 107 6.19 -4.38 21.35
C THR A 107 6.87 -5.69 20.99
N GLN A 108 6.50 -6.79 21.67
CA GLN A 108 7.09 -8.11 21.48
C GLN A 108 6.07 -9.07 20.90
N SER A 109 6.51 -9.94 19.98
CA SER A 109 5.67 -10.94 19.34
C SER A 109 5.05 -11.92 20.35
N ASP A 110 5.82 -12.36 21.35
CA ASP A 110 5.36 -13.35 22.33
C ASP A 110 4.29 -12.76 23.27
N GLU A 111 4.46 -11.51 23.68
CA GLU A 111 3.45 -10.78 24.47
C GLU A 111 2.16 -10.64 23.68
N ALA A 112 2.27 -10.23 22.40
CA ALA A 112 1.12 -10.09 21.53
C ALA A 112 0.40 -11.43 21.29
N ALA A 113 1.13 -12.53 21.13
CA ALA A 113 0.54 -13.86 20.97
C ALA A 113 -0.26 -14.28 22.22
N GLN A 114 0.23 -13.97 23.42
CA GLN A 114 -0.52 -14.25 24.66
C GLN A 114 -1.82 -13.45 24.74
N VAL A 115 -1.78 -12.16 24.39
CA VAL A 115 -2.97 -11.31 24.38
C VAL A 115 -3.96 -11.78 23.31
N PHE A 116 -3.47 -12.16 22.14
CA PHE A 116 -4.28 -12.70 21.06
C PHE A 116 -4.98 -14.00 21.45
N ALA A 117 -4.24 -14.98 21.99
CA ALA A 117 -4.81 -16.24 22.46
C ALA A 117 -5.82 -16.03 23.60
N ALA A 118 -5.61 -15.04 24.47
CA ALA A 118 -6.59 -14.67 25.48
C ALA A 118 -7.88 -14.10 24.85
N ALA A 119 -7.75 -13.20 23.87
CA ALA A 119 -8.89 -12.63 23.15
C ALA A 119 -9.70 -13.71 22.40
N LEU A 120 -9.03 -14.68 21.76
CA LEU A 120 -9.69 -15.82 21.11
C LEU A 120 -10.47 -16.67 22.12
N ARG A 121 -9.90 -16.96 23.29
CA ARG A 121 -10.58 -17.75 24.34
C ARG A 121 -11.81 -17.05 24.91
N SER A 122 -11.84 -15.72 24.90
CA SER A 122 -12.99 -14.93 25.39
C SER A 122 -13.96 -14.50 24.29
N ASP A 123 -13.76 -14.94 23.05
CA ASP A 123 -14.50 -14.47 21.86
C ASP A 123 -14.48 -12.93 21.70
N ASP A 124 -13.41 -12.28 22.17
CA ASP A 124 -13.19 -10.83 22.03
C ASP A 124 -12.62 -10.52 20.64
N LYS A 125 -13.54 -10.45 19.67
CA LYS A 125 -13.21 -10.20 18.27
C LYS A 125 -12.59 -8.83 18.04
N ILE A 126 -12.92 -7.85 18.87
CA ILE A 126 -12.41 -6.48 18.74
C ILE A 126 -10.93 -6.45 19.15
N LEU A 127 -10.59 -7.05 20.29
CA LEU A 127 -9.19 -7.14 20.71
C LEU A 127 -8.38 -8.05 19.80
N ALA A 128 -8.93 -9.19 19.38
CA ALA A 128 -8.25 -10.09 18.45
C ALA A 128 -7.92 -9.39 17.12
N ALA A 129 -8.86 -8.62 16.56
CA ALA A 129 -8.63 -7.84 15.34
C ALA A 129 -7.60 -6.72 15.53
N ALA A 130 -7.61 -6.02 16.66
CA ALA A 130 -6.63 -4.97 16.95
C ALA A 130 -5.20 -5.55 17.08
N VAL A 131 -5.05 -6.68 17.78
CA VAL A 131 -3.75 -7.37 17.91
C VAL A 131 -3.27 -7.91 16.57
N LEU A 132 -4.16 -8.44 15.73
CA LEU A 132 -3.82 -8.86 14.37
C LEU A 132 -3.34 -7.68 13.50
N GLY A 133 -4.00 -6.52 13.57
CA GLY A 133 -3.55 -5.31 12.88
C GLY A 133 -2.12 -4.92 13.29
N ARG A 134 -1.84 -4.92 14.61
CA ARG A 134 -0.48 -4.69 15.13
C ARG A 134 0.52 -5.74 14.66
N ALA A 135 0.12 -7.01 14.66
CA ALA A 135 0.96 -8.12 14.22
C ALA A 135 1.33 -8.00 12.74
N LEU A 136 0.40 -7.57 11.89
CA LEU A 136 0.69 -7.27 10.50
C LEU A 136 1.74 -6.17 10.42
N ASP A 137 1.52 -5.01 11.06
CA ASP A 137 2.47 -3.90 11.02
C ASP A 137 3.87 -4.25 11.52
N ALA A 138 3.97 -5.10 12.53
CA ALA A 138 5.23 -5.54 13.10
C ALA A 138 5.84 -6.80 12.44
N GLY A 139 5.12 -7.46 11.52
CA GLY A 139 5.58 -8.69 10.85
C GLY A 139 5.56 -9.95 11.73
N TRP A 140 4.66 -10.03 12.70
CA TRP A 140 4.53 -11.18 13.60
C TRP A 140 3.71 -12.31 12.98
N ASN A 141 4.37 -13.12 12.16
CA ASN A 141 3.72 -14.15 11.34
C ASN A 141 2.94 -15.20 12.14
N SER A 142 3.40 -15.57 13.34
CA SER A 142 2.73 -16.59 14.17
C SER A 142 1.28 -16.23 14.51
N ILE A 143 1.02 -14.96 14.81
CA ILE A 143 -0.33 -14.43 15.13
C ILE A 143 -1.20 -14.41 13.86
N ILE A 144 -0.62 -14.04 12.73
CA ILE A 144 -1.32 -14.01 11.44
C ILE A 144 -1.76 -15.44 11.07
N ASP A 145 -0.85 -16.40 11.16
CA ASP A 145 -1.12 -17.81 10.87
C ASP A 145 -2.19 -18.38 11.81
N GLU A 146 -2.12 -18.06 13.10
CA GLU A 146 -3.11 -18.48 14.09
C GLU A 146 -4.49 -17.91 13.79
N TYR A 147 -4.59 -16.63 13.43
CA TYR A 147 -5.87 -16.03 13.04
C TYR A 147 -6.48 -16.69 11.80
N VAL A 148 -5.68 -17.00 10.77
CA VAL A 148 -6.13 -17.68 9.55
C VAL A 148 -6.66 -19.08 9.86
N ASN A 149 -6.01 -19.80 10.77
CA ASN A 149 -6.47 -21.13 11.20
C ASN A 149 -7.86 -21.07 11.84
N HIS A 150 -8.15 -20.02 12.61
CA HIS A 150 -9.45 -19.81 13.24
C HIS A 150 -10.48 -19.15 12.32
N ASN A 151 -10.04 -18.42 11.29
CA ASN A 151 -10.89 -17.69 10.35
C ASN A 151 -10.47 -17.95 8.90
N PRO A 152 -10.76 -19.16 8.35
CA PRO A 152 -10.32 -19.51 7.00
C PRO A 152 -10.80 -18.55 5.91
N SER A 153 -11.98 -17.93 6.09
CA SER A 153 -12.54 -16.93 5.17
C SER A 153 -11.73 -15.62 5.15
N ALA A 154 -10.99 -15.30 6.21
CA ALA A 154 -10.13 -14.12 6.25
C ALA A 154 -8.75 -14.37 5.62
N GLY A 155 -8.42 -15.63 5.30
CA GLY A 155 -7.13 -16.00 4.71
C GLY A 155 -6.88 -15.37 3.35
N GLU A 156 -7.92 -15.18 2.53
CA GLU A 156 -7.80 -14.51 1.23
C GLU A 156 -7.50 -13.01 1.42
N ASP A 157 -8.26 -12.31 2.25
CA ASP A 157 -8.06 -10.88 2.52
C ASP A 157 -6.70 -10.59 3.16
N LEU A 158 -6.21 -11.47 4.05
CA LEU A 158 -4.87 -11.36 4.65
C LEU A 158 -3.74 -11.61 3.65
N ARG A 159 -3.91 -12.56 2.73
CA ARG A 159 -2.96 -12.79 1.62
C ARG A 159 -2.93 -11.58 0.69
N ASP A 160 -4.09 -11.07 0.32
CA ASP A 160 -4.21 -9.86 -0.49
C ASP A 160 -3.47 -8.69 0.17
N LEU A 161 -3.66 -8.49 1.48
CA LEU A 161 -2.99 -7.42 2.24
C LEU A 161 -1.47 -7.62 2.30
N ALA A 162 -0.99 -8.86 2.44
CA ALA A 162 0.43 -9.20 2.38
C ALA A 162 1.03 -8.96 0.98
N GLU A 163 0.28 -9.25 -0.09
CA GLU A 163 0.67 -8.94 -1.46
C GLU A 163 0.78 -7.43 -1.69
N LEU A 164 -0.19 -6.63 -1.22
CA LEU A 164 -0.15 -5.15 -1.33
C LEU A 164 1.11 -4.53 -0.73
N ARG A 165 1.60 -5.07 0.40
CA ARG A 165 2.84 -4.62 1.03
C ARG A 165 4.07 -4.81 0.13
N ARG A 166 4.07 -5.81 -0.75
CA ARG A 166 5.17 -6.03 -1.71
C ARG A 166 5.19 -4.97 -2.81
N TYR A 167 4.05 -4.41 -3.19
CA TYR A 167 4.01 -3.29 -4.13
C TYR A 167 4.59 -2.02 -3.51
N GLN A 168 4.27 -1.74 -2.24
CA GLN A 168 4.78 -0.56 -1.52
C GLN A 168 6.31 -0.60 -1.32
N SER A 169 6.90 -1.77 -1.06
CA SER A 169 8.35 -1.89 -0.88
C SER A 169 9.14 -1.73 -2.18
N PHE A 170 8.57 -2.19 -3.31
CA PHE A 170 9.14 -1.98 -4.63
C PHE A 170 9.10 -0.50 -5.04
N GLU A 171 7.98 0.18 -4.77
CA GLU A 171 7.87 1.64 -4.95
C GLU A 171 8.92 2.40 -4.14
N ALA A 172 9.10 2.08 -2.86
CA ALA A 172 10.12 2.74 -2.02
C ALA A 172 11.53 2.58 -2.61
N THR A 173 11.87 1.38 -3.09
CA THR A 173 13.19 1.09 -3.67
C THR A 173 13.43 1.84 -4.98
N ILE A 174 12.40 1.98 -5.81
CA ILE A 174 12.47 2.72 -7.08
C ILE A 174 12.43 4.24 -6.85
N ALA A 175 11.68 4.74 -5.86
CA ALA A 175 11.62 6.16 -5.52
C ALA A 175 13.02 6.72 -5.20
N TYR A 176 13.87 5.95 -4.51
CA TYR A 176 15.26 6.31 -4.26
C TYR A 176 16.14 6.28 -5.53
N ALA A 177 15.85 5.41 -6.49
CA ALA A 177 16.60 5.31 -7.74
C ALA A 177 16.34 6.48 -8.71
N TRP A 178 15.21 7.19 -8.56
CA TRP A 178 14.78 8.24 -9.50
C TRP A 178 14.63 9.63 -8.88
N GLY A 179 15.20 9.85 -7.69
CA GLY A 179 15.28 11.14 -7.02
C GLY A 179 13.94 11.60 -6.44
N ALA A 180 13.89 11.69 -5.11
CA ALA A 180 12.91 12.51 -4.40
C ALA A 180 13.10 13.99 -4.72
#